data_AF-A0A564WV69-F1
#
_entry.id   AF-A0A564WV69-F1
#
_cell.length_a   1.000
_cell.length_b   1.000
_cell.length_c   1.000
_cell.angle_alpha   90.00
_cell.angle_beta   90.00
_cell.angle_gamma   90.00
#
_symmetry.space_group_name_H-M   'P 1'
#
loop_
_entity.id
_entity.type
_entity.pdbx_description
1 polymer ?
#
loop_
_entity_poly.entity_id
_entity_poly.type
_entity_poly.pdbx_seq_one_letter_code
_entity_poly.pdbx_strand_id
1 'polypeptide(L)'
;MDNTNNSCCCGETEHFSGCLICGAPVTYSVESSVKTCSICHKEQLTNTVCENGHFVCDACHSYGTYIPVSTALRSSTEKDPLLLLEEIMDLPSVHMHGPEHHAIVPSVLLTALRNNGERMNYDTALSEICKRAKQVPGGTCGYWGVCGAAAGAGIFMSVMTGSGPLHKDAWPFPQKLVSVILSKLADVGGPRCCKRTSRIAIEEAIRFYRQFSSVKIPLSSVLCKYFEDNKECIREDCPYYPVNK
;
A
#
# COMPACT_ATOMS: atom_id res chain seq x y z
N MET A 1 25.70 -7.10 37.61
CA MET A 1 24.33 -6.64 37.28
C MET A 1 24.51 -5.29 36.62
N ASP A 2 24.75 -5.30 35.31
CA ASP A 2 24.88 -4.07 34.52
C ASP A 2 23.61 -3.91 33.69
N ASN A 3 22.78 -2.97 34.13
CA ASN A 3 21.67 -2.44 33.35
C ASN A 3 22.22 -1.44 32.34
N THR A 4 22.50 -1.89 31.12
CA THR A 4 22.68 -0.98 29.99
C THR A 4 21.31 -0.51 29.52
N ASN A 5 21.04 0.73 29.90
CA ASN A 5 19.88 1.52 29.56
C ASN A 5 19.84 1.75 28.04
N ASN A 6 19.14 0.90 27.30
CA ASN A 6 18.91 1.08 25.86
C ASN A 6 17.74 2.06 25.64
N SER A 7 17.98 3.30 26.03
CA SER A 7 17.10 4.45 25.74
C SER A 7 17.21 4.76 24.25
N CYS A 8 16.32 4.18 23.45
CA CYS A 8 16.15 4.56 22.05
C CYS A 8 15.67 6.02 22.01
N CYS A 9 16.49 6.90 21.44
CA CYS A 9 16.16 8.30 21.19
C CYS A 9 15.06 8.41 20.13
N CYS A 10 13.79 8.35 20.51
CA CYS A 10 12.66 8.64 19.63
C CYS A 10 11.90 9.87 20.15
N GLY A 11 12.43 11.05 19.81
CA GLY A 11 11.83 12.35 20.11
C GLY A 11 11.60 13.24 18.86
N GLU A 12 11.81 12.71 17.65
CA GLU A 12 11.49 13.42 16.41
C GLU A 12 10.17 12.89 15.84
N THR A 13 9.23 13.80 15.58
CA THR A 13 7.94 13.50 14.93
C THR A 13 8.19 13.01 13.50
N GLU A 14 7.77 11.77 13.18
CA GLU A 14 7.80 11.26 11.81
C GLU A 14 7.05 12.20 10.85
N HIS A 15 7.60 12.40 9.66
CA HIS A 15 7.01 13.29 8.65
C HIS A 15 6.07 12.54 7.69
N PHE A 16 4.84 13.04 7.51
CA PHE A 16 3.81 12.44 6.65
C PHE A 16 4.21 12.33 5.17
N SER A 17 5.00 13.28 4.65
CA SER A 17 5.46 13.36 3.26
C SER A 17 6.93 13.78 3.22
N GLY A 18 7.69 13.25 2.26
CA GLY A 18 9.15 13.42 2.18
C GLY A 18 9.92 12.38 2.99
N CYS A 19 11.11 12.74 3.47
CA CYS A 19 11.93 11.88 4.32
C CYS A 19 11.29 11.68 5.71
N LEU A 20 11.18 10.45 6.18
CA LEU A 20 10.59 10.15 7.50
C LEU A 20 11.36 10.80 8.67
N ILE A 21 12.66 11.04 8.50
CA ILE A 21 13.53 11.60 9.54
C ILE A 21 13.52 13.13 9.53
N CYS A 22 13.66 13.76 8.36
CA CYS A 22 13.90 15.21 8.29
C CYS A 22 12.91 15.99 7.40
N GLY A 23 11.90 15.33 6.83
CA GLY A 23 10.89 15.93 5.95
C GLY A 23 11.40 16.43 4.59
N ALA A 24 12.71 16.39 4.35
CA ALA A 24 13.32 16.84 3.11
C ALA A 24 12.83 16.01 1.91
N PRO A 25 12.78 16.61 0.70
CA PRO A 25 12.44 15.89 -0.53
C PRO A 25 13.26 14.61 -0.72
N VAL A 26 12.60 13.58 -1.26
CA VAL A 26 13.24 12.32 -1.63
C VAL A 26 13.67 12.38 -3.09
N THR A 27 14.95 12.11 -3.34
CA THR A 27 15.55 12.04 -4.67
C THR A 27 15.61 10.60 -5.15
N TYR A 28 15.52 10.43 -6.47
CA TYR A 28 15.46 9.12 -7.14
C TYR A 28 16.60 9.01 -8.15
N SER A 29 17.46 8.00 -8.01
CA SER A 29 18.54 7.70 -8.96
C SER A 29 18.13 6.60 -9.93
N VAL A 30 18.58 6.70 -11.18
CA VAL A 30 18.32 5.66 -12.20
C VAL A 30 18.99 4.34 -11.82
N GLU A 31 20.28 4.40 -11.47
CA GLU A 31 21.03 3.25 -10.99
C GLU A 31 20.92 3.13 -9.46
N SER A 32 20.81 1.89 -8.98
CA SER A 32 20.78 1.62 -7.55
C SER A 32 22.19 1.65 -6.97
N SER A 33 22.30 2.05 -5.70
CA SER A 33 23.55 2.04 -4.97
C SER A 33 23.34 1.51 -3.57
N VAL A 34 24.38 0.95 -2.97
CA VAL A 34 24.33 0.49 -1.58
C VAL A 34 24.27 1.70 -0.67
N LYS A 35 23.27 1.73 0.22
CA LYS A 35 23.11 2.74 1.27
C LYS A 35 22.84 2.07 2.60
N THR A 36 23.28 2.72 3.68
CA THR A 36 23.04 2.29 5.06
C THR A 36 21.76 2.93 5.57
N CYS A 37 20.82 2.12 6.06
CA CYS A 37 19.57 2.63 6.62
C CYS A 37 19.86 3.50 7.86
N SER A 38 19.32 4.72 7.90
CA SER A 38 19.50 5.68 8.98
C SER A 38 18.82 5.26 10.30
N ILE A 39 17.97 4.22 10.30
CA ILE A 39 17.27 3.71 11.49
C ILE A 39 17.88 2.39 11.97
N CYS A 40 17.99 1.37 11.11
CA CYS A 40 18.48 0.04 11.52
C CYS A 40 19.94 -0.25 11.16
N HIS A 41 20.62 0.67 10.48
CA HIS A 41 22.01 0.57 10.06
C HIS A 41 22.37 -0.62 9.16
N LYS A 42 21.38 -1.30 8.59
CA LYS A 42 21.60 -2.34 7.57
C LYS A 42 21.86 -1.72 6.20
N GLU A 43 22.77 -2.32 5.45
CA GLU A 43 23.07 -1.94 4.08
C GLU A 43 22.11 -2.63 3.10
N GLN A 44 21.59 -1.86 2.13
CA GLN A 44 20.71 -2.36 1.08
C GLN A 44 20.94 -1.58 -0.22
N LEU A 45 20.67 -2.22 -1.35
CA LEU A 45 20.55 -1.52 -2.62
C LEU A 45 19.29 -0.66 -2.61
N THR A 46 19.43 0.61 -2.98
CA THR A 46 18.32 1.54 -3.09
C THR A 46 18.56 2.52 -4.23
N ASN A 47 17.47 3.03 -4.77
CA ASN A 47 17.46 4.13 -5.72
C ASN A 47 17.01 5.45 -5.07
N THR A 48 16.81 5.45 -3.75
CA THR A 48 16.17 6.56 -3.04
C THR A 48 16.94 6.97 -1.80
N VAL A 49 17.23 8.28 -1.76
CA VAL A 49 17.75 9.00 -0.58
C VAL A 49 17.11 10.37 -0.54
N CYS A 50 16.98 10.97 0.63
CA CYS A 50 16.58 12.37 0.69
C CYS A 50 17.74 13.32 0.33
N GLU A 51 17.43 14.59 0.10
CA GLU A 51 18.43 15.64 -0.19
C GLU A 51 19.50 15.79 0.91
N ASN A 52 19.17 15.42 2.16
CA ASN A 52 20.11 15.39 3.28
C ASN A 52 20.85 14.06 3.43
N GLY A 53 20.69 13.12 2.50
CA GLY A 53 21.40 11.84 2.46
C GLY A 53 20.79 10.70 3.29
N HIS A 54 19.63 10.90 3.93
CA HIS A 54 18.98 9.83 4.68
C HIS A 54 18.38 8.76 3.75
N PHE A 55 18.62 7.50 4.10
CA PHE A 55 17.97 6.33 3.52
C PHE A 55 17.19 5.61 4.62
N VAL A 56 15.92 5.29 4.37
CA VAL A 56 15.10 4.48 5.27
C VAL A 56 14.62 3.26 4.50
N CYS A 57 15.01 2.07 4.93
CA CYS A 57 14.61 0.82 4.27
C CYS A 57 13.11 0.54 4.45
N ASP A 58 12.54 -0.25 3.54
CA ASP A 58 11.10 -0.58 3.53
C ASP A 58 10.60 -1.17 4.85
N ALA A 59 11.44 -1.98 5.51
CA ALA A 59 11.13 -2.58 6.80
C ALA A 59 10.99 -1.54 7.93
N CYS A 60 11.89 -0.56 7.98
CA CYS A 60 11.81 0.54 8.94
C CYS A 60 10.67 1.50 8.59
N HIS A 61 10.48 1.79 7.30
CA HIS A 61 9.42 2.66 6.81
C HIS A 61 8.02 2.16 7.19
N SER A 62 7.80 0.84 7.11
CA SER A 62 6.50 0.22 7.41
C SER A 62 6.33 -0.19 8.88
N TYR A 63 7.37 -0.03 9.72
CA TYR A 63 7.40 -0.62 11.06
C TYR A 63 6.31 -0.04 11.96
N GLY A 64 6.23 1.29 12.04
CA GLY A 64 5.21 2.01 12.83
C GLY A 64 3.79 1.85 12.29
N THR A 65 3.64 1.47 11.03
CA THR A 65 2.33 1.36 10.37
C THR A 65 1.62 0.03 10.62
N TYR A 66 2.37 -1.06 10.75
CA TYR A 66 1.79 -2.41 10.71
C TYR A 66 0.78 -2.70 11.83
N ILE A 67 1.14 -2.35 13.08
CA ILE A 67 0.28 -2.63 14.24
C ILE A 67 -1.00 -1.77 14.21
N PRO A 68 -0.94 -0.42 14.06
CA PRO A 68 -2.15 0.41 13.99
C PRO A 68 -3.10 -0.01 12.88
N VAL A 69 -2.59 -0.26 11.67
CA VAL A 69 -3.42 -0.69 10.51
C VAL A 69 -4.08 -2.04 10.79
N SER A 70 -3.31 -3.04 11.25
CA SER A 70 -3.85 -4.37 11.55
C SER A 70 -4.93 -4.31 12.62
N THR A 71 -4.72 -3.51 13.69
CA THR A 71 -5.71 -3.31 14.74
C THR A 71 -6.98 -2.67 14.20
N ALA A 72 -6.87 -1.58 13.42
CA ALA A 72 -8.02 -0.89 12.85
C ALA A 72 -8.85 -1.79 11.91
N LEU A 73 -8.20 -2.55 11.02
CA LEU A 73 -8.86 -3.49 10.12
C LEU A 73 -9.58 -4.64 10.86
N ARG A 74 -9.01 -5.09 11.98
CA ARG A 74 -9.60 -6.14 12.82
C ARG A 74 -10.86 -5.68 13.52
N SER A 75 -10.89 -4.43 13.97
CA SER A 75 -12.05 -3.85 14.64
C SER A 75 -13.11 -3.29 13.70
N SER A 76 -12.75 -2.98 12.44
CA SER A 76 -13.67 -2.30 11.53
C SER A 76 -14.81 -3.18 11.05
N THR A 77 -16.02 -2.62 11.02
CA THR A 77 -17.23 -3.20 10.44
C THR A 77 -17.61 -2.55 9.10
N GLU A 78 -16.81 -1.62 8.58
CA GLU A 78 -17.05 -0.93 7.32
C GLU A 78 -17.06 -1.92 6.15
N LYS A 79 -18.11 -1.85 5.34
CA LYS A 79 -18.38 -2.77 4.23
C LYS A 79 -17.88 -2.23 2.90
N ASP A 80 -17.75 -0.92 2.77
CA ASP A 80 -17.24 -0.26 1.60
C ASP A 80 -15.70 -0.21 1.65
N PRO A 81 -15.00 -0.92 0.75
CA PRO A 81 -13.55 -0.97 0.79
C PRO A 81 -12.91 0.38 0.48
N LEU A 82 -13.59 1.31 -0.20
CA LEU A 82 -13.04 2.65 -0.40
C LEU A 82 -13.18 3.50 0.85
N LEU A 83 -14.30 3.45 1.56
CA LEU A 83 -14.44 4.15 2.84
C LEU A 83 -13.48 3.59 3.89
N LEU A 84 -13.36 2.26 3.97
CA LEU A 84 -12.38 1.60 4.83
C LEU A 84 -10.95 1.98 4.46
N LEU A 85 -10.63 2.12 3.17
CA LEU A 85 -9.33 2.60 2.74
C LEU A 85 -9.06 4.02 3.26
N GLU A 86 -10.02 4.94 3.17
CA GLU A 86 -9.87 6.30 3.69
C GLU A 86 -9.64 6.31 5.21
N GLU A 87 -10.40 5.52 5.98
CA GLU A 87 -10.20 5.37 7.43
C GLU A 87 -8.77 4.90 7.77
N ILE A 88 -8.26 3.92 7.02
CA ILE A 88 -6.90 3.42 7.21
C ILE A 88 -5.85 4.44 6.76
N MET A 89 -6.09 5.15 5.66
CA MET A 89 -5.19 6.17 5.15
C MET A 89 -5.09 7.42 6.04
N ASP A 90 -6.07 7.63 6.92
CA ASP A 90 -6.10 8.69 7.93
C ASP A 90 -5.33 8.37 9.21
N LEU A 91 -4.90 7.11 9.39
CA LEU A 91 -4.05 6.77 10.51
C LEU A 91 -2.73 7.56 10.42
N PRO A 92 -2.27 8.20 11.50
CA PRO A 92 -1.04 9.01 11.47
C PRO A 92 0.20 8.28 10.98
N SER A 93 0.24 6.95 11.13
CA SER A 93 1.35 6.10 10.70
C SER A 93 1.28 5.69 9.22
N VAL A 94 0.28 6.14 8.45
CA VAL A 94 0.15 5.83 7.02
C VAL A 94 0.53 7.06 6.19
N HIS A 95 1.78 7.07 5.71
CA HIS A 95 2.37 8.20 5.00
C HIS A 95 1.73 8.43 3.62
N MET A 96 2.03 9.59 3.03
CA MET A 96 1.57 9.95 1.68
C MET A 96 2.02 8.91 0.64
N HIS A 97 3.27 8.47 0.75
CA HIS A 97 3.88 7.45 -0.08
C HIS A 97 4.68 6.49 0.78
N GLY A 98 4.65 5.21 0.45
CA GLY A 98 5.49 4.23 1.12
C GLY A 98 5.07 2.78 0.86
N PRO A 99 5.96 1.82 1.18
CA PRO A 99 5.71 0.39 0.96
C PRO A 99 4.58 -0.17 1.83
N GLU A 100 4.13 0.53 2.89
CA GLU A 100 2.98 0.12 3.71
C GLU A 100 1.71 -0.05 2.86
N HIS A 101 1.56 0.73 1.79
CA HIS A 101 0.41 0.69 0.89
C HIS A 101 0.27 -0.66 0.19
N HIS A 102 1.39 -1.37 0.00
CA HIS A 102 1.42 -2.69 -0.65
C HIS A 102 0.71 -3.75 0.19
N ALA A 103 0.73 -3.60 1.53
CA ALA A 103 -0.02 -4.43 2.46
C ALA A 103 -1.42 -3.88 2.75
N ILE A 104 -1.60 -2.55 2.81
CA ILE A 104 -2.90 -1.92 3.08
C ILE A 104 -3.95 -2.35 2.05
N VAL A 105 -3.66 -2.24 0.75
CA VAL A 105 -4.62 -2.56 -0.33
C VAL A 105 -5.22 -3.96 -0.20
N PRO A 106 -4.42 -5.05 -0.18
CA PRO A 106 -4.99 -6.39 -0.05
C PRO A 106 -5.67 -6.64 1.29
N SER A 107 -5.18 -6.03 2.37
CA SER A 107 -5.79 -6.18 3.70
C SER A 107 -7.15 -5.48 3.79
N VAL A 108 -7.30 -4.29 3.19
CA VAL A 108 -8.59 -3.58 3.09
C VAL A 108 -9.59 -4.39 2.27
N LEU A 109 -9.18 -4.93 1.11
CA LEU A 109 -10.02 -5.81 0.29
C LEU A 109 -10.52 -7.01 1.09
N LEU A 110 -9.62 -7.75 1.74
CA LEU A 110 -9.96 -8.90 2.58
C LEU A 110 -10.98 -8.53 3.67
N THR A 111 -10.76 -7.40 4.34
CA THR A 111 -11.57 -6.91 5.45
C THR A 111 -12.98 -6.54 5.00
N ALA A 112 -13.10 -5.81 3.88
CA ALA A 112 -14.39 -5.46 3.32
C ALA A 112 -15.16 -6.71 2.86
N LEU A 113 -14.51 -7.69 2.23
CA LEU A 113 -15.15 -8.95 1.85
C LEU A 113 -15.71 -9.70 3.07
N ARG A 114 -14.91 -9.83 4.13
CA ARG A 114 -15.35 -10.39 5.42
C ARG A 114 -16.57 -9.65 5.95
N ASN A 115 -16.55 -8.31 5.95
CA ASN A 115 -17.64 -7.48 6.47
C ASN A 115 -18.92 -7.59 5.62
N ASN A 116 -18.81 -8.01 4.36
CA ASN A 116 -19.95 -8.32 3.49
C ASN A 116 -20.38 -9.79 3.54
N GLY A 117 -19.80 -10.60 4.43
CA GLY A 117 -20.21 -11.99 4.66
C GLY A 117 -19.52 -13.03 3.79
N GLU A 118 -18.45 -12.66 3.08
CA GLU A 118 -17.62 -13.63 2.36
C GLU A 118 -16.96 -14.60 3.35
N ARG A 119 -16.98 -15.90 3.03
CA ARG A 119 -16.49 -16.93 3.96
C ARG A 119 -15.00 -17.14 3.79
N MET A 120 -14.25 -16.94 4.88
CA MET A 120 -12.80 -17.14 4.90
C MET A 120 -12.29 -17.32 6.33
N ASN A 121 -11.10 -17.92 6.47
CA ASN A 121 -10.32 -17.77 7.69
C ASN A 121 -9.57 -16.44 7.64
N TYR A 122 -10.20 -15.38 8.15
CA TYR A 122 -9.71 -14.01 8.03
C TYR A 122 -8.30 -13.82 8.61
N ASP A 123 -8.02 -14.38 9.79
CA ASP A 123 -6.73 -14.19 10.46
C ASP A 123 -5.58 -14.85 9.72
N THR A 124 -5.80 -16.06 9.22
CA THR A 124 -4.85 -16.79 8.40
C THR A 124 -4.61 -16.05 7.07
N ALA A 125 -5.68 -15.63 6.40
CA ALA A 125 -5.61 -14.91 5.14
C ALA A 125 -4.88 -13.57 5.28
N LEU A 126 -5.20 -12.79 6.32
CA LEU A 126 -4.56 -11.50 6.59
C LEU A 126 -3.07 -11.68 6.89
N SER A 127 -2.71 -12.67 7.73
CA SER A 127 -1.32 -12.99 8.04
C SER A 127 -0.52 -13.34 6.77
N GLU A 128 -1.11 -14.15 5.89
CA GLU A 128 -0.48 -14.57 4.64
C GLU A 128 -0.33 -13.41 3.64
N ILE A 129 -1.37 -12.57 3.50
CA ILE A 129 -1.31 -11.33 2.72
C ILE A 129 -0.16 -10.46 3.21
N CYS A 130 -0.06 -10.22 4.51
CA CYS A 130 0.97 -9.37 5.10
C CYS A 130 2.38 -9.92 4.86
N LYS A 131 2.58 -11.24 4.95
CA LYS A 131 3.88 -11.89 4.65
C LYS A 131 4.31 -11.72 3.20
N ARG A 132 3.37 -11.83 2.25
CA ARG A 132 3.65 -11.69 0.81
C ARG A 132 3.84 -10.22 0.43
N ALA A 133 2.98 -9.34 0.91
CA ALA A 133 3.01 -7.92 0.56
C ALA A 133 4.29 -7.21 1.04
N LYS A 134 4.83 -7.60 2.21
CA LYS A 134 6.11 -7.08 2.74
C LYS A 134 7.32 -7.39 1.86
N GLN A 135 7.19 -8.33 0.92
CA GLN A 135 8.25 -8.68 -0.02
C GLN A 135 8.20 -7.83 -1.30
N VAL A 136 7.18 -6.98 -1.46
CA VAL A 136 7.05 -6.08 -2.61
C VAL A 136 7.81 -4.79 -2.32
N PRO A 137 8.95 -4.53 -2.99
CA PRO A 137 9.79 -3.39 -2.66
C PRO A 137 9.13 -2.04 -2.98
N GLY A 138 9.53 -1.01 -2.25
CA GLY A 138 9.24 0.38 -2.59
C GLY A 138 9.73 0.74 -4.00
N GLY A 139 9.01 1.63 -4.70
CA GLY A 139 9.41 2.14 -6.01
C GLY A 139 9.22 1.20 -7.20
N THR A 140 8.74 -0.03 -6.98
CA THR A 140 8.40 -1.01 -8.05
C THR A 140 7.50 -0.45 -9.15
N CYS A 141 6.61 0.49 -8.81
CA CYS A 141 5.75 1.18 -9.78
C CYS A 141 6.53 1.93 -10.88
N GLY A 142 7.68 2.51 -10.54
CA GLY A 142 8.53 3.25 -11.50
C GLY A 142 9.69 2.43 -12.04
N TYR A 143 10.25 1.53 -11.24
CA TYR A 143 11.45 0.78 -11.62
C TYR A 143 11.17 -0.56 -12.29
N TRP A 144 10.08 -1.25 -11.94
CA TRP A 144 9.79 -2.60 -12.44
C TRP A 144 8.58 -2.64 -13.39
N GLY A 145 7.83 -1.54 -13.50
CA GLY A 145 6.59 -1.48 -14.28
C GLY A 145 5.40 -2.18 -13.63
N VAL A 146 5.50 -2.54 -12.35
CA VAL A 146 4.41 -3.17 -11.59
C VAL A 146 4.16 -2.36 -10.32
N CYS A 147 3.01 -1.70 -10.25
CA CYS A 147 2.62 -0.95 -9.06
C CYS A 147 2.42 -1.88 -7.85
N GLY A 148 2.96 -1.51 -6.69
CA GLY A 148 2.80 -2.29 -5.47
C GLY A 148 1.34 -2.43 -5.00
N ALA A 149 0.46 -1.46 -5.30
CA ALA A 149 -0.99 -1.61 -5.06
C ALA A 149 -1.62 -2.69 -5.97
N ALA A 150 -1.20 -2.75 -7.24
CA ALA A 150 -1.65 -3.79 -8.17
C ALA A 150 -1.13 -5.17 -7.75
N ALA A 151 0.17 -5.28 -7.41
CA ALA A 151 0.76 -6.50 -6.86
C ALA A 151 0.04 -6.95 -5.57
N GLY A 152 -0.26 -6.00 -4.68
CA GLY A 152 -1.07 -6.23 -3.48
C GLY A 152 -2.44 -6.83 -3.82
N ALA A 153 -3.21 -6.22 -4.72
CA ALA A 153 -4.49 -6.77 -5.15
C ALA A 153 -4.37 -8.20 -5.74
N GLY A 154 -3.30 -8.47 -6.50
CA GLY A 154 -2.97 -9.82 -6.96
C GLY A 154 -2.68 -10.80 -5.82
N ILE A 155 -1.96 -10.38 -4.77
CA ILE A 155 -1.72 -11.16 -3.55
C ILE A 155 -3.04 -11.50 -2.86
N PHE A 156 -3.93 -10.52 -2.71
CA PHE A 156 -5.28 -10.74 -2.18
C PHE A 156 -6.03 -11.80 -2.98
N MET A 157 -6.06 -11.66 -4.32
CA MET A 157 -6.75 -12.61 -5.19
C MET A 157 -6.14 -14.01 -5.06
N SER A 158 -4.81 -14.10 -5.01
CA SER A 158 -4.13 -15.39 -4.85
C SER A 158 -4.49 -16.08 -3.54
N VAL A 159 -4.59 -15.34 -2.44
CA VAL A 159 -4.99 -15.89 -1.13
C VAL A 159 -6.46 -16.33 -1.17
N MET A 160 -7.34 -15.51 -1.74
CA MET A 160 -8.77 -15.81 -1.82
C MET A 160 -9.11 -17.01 -2.69
N THR A 161 -8.36 -17.22 -3.78
CA THR A 161 -8.62 -18.34 -4.70
C THR A 161 -7.80 -19.60 -4.40
N GLY A 162 -6.92 -19.55 -3.39
CA GLY A 162 -5.97 -20.65 -3.13
C GLY A 162 -4.95 -20.84 -4.27
N SER A 163 -4.74 -19.80 -5.09
CA SER A 163 -3.81 -19.85 -6.22
C SER A 163 -2.38 -20.08 -5.74
N GLY A 164 -1.65 -20.86 -6.53
CA GLY A 164 -0.21 -21.10 -6.39
C GLY A 164 0.41 -21.50 -7.74
N PRO A 165 1.74 -21.60 -7.84
CA PRO A 165 2.45 -21.81 -9.11
C PRO A 165 1.98 -23.03 -9.93
N LEU A 166 1.44 -24.05 -9.25
CA LEU A 166 0.99 -25.30 -9.87
C LEU A 166 -0.55 -25.45 -9.92
N HIS A 167 -1.31 -24.46 -9.45
CA HIS A 167 -2.76 -24.53 -9.37
C HIS A 167 -3.42 -24.04 -10.67
N LYS A 168 -3.46 -24.90 -11.70
CA LYS A 168 -3.90 -24.56 -13.08
C LYS A 168 -5.12 -23.63 -13.17
N ASP A 169 -6.19 -23.93 -12.44
CA ASP A 169 -7.45 -23.19 -12.58
C ASP A 169 -7.48 -21.87 -11.81
N ALA A 170 -6.79 -21.79 -10.67
CA ALA A 170 -6.75 -20.60 -9.81
C ALA A 170 -5.65 -19.61 -10.23
N TRP A 171 -4.59 -20.09 -10.87
CA TRP A 171 -3.41 -19.32 -11.28
C TRP A 171 -3.74 -18.09 -12.15
N PRO A 172 -4.67 -18.13 -13.11
CA PRO A 172 -4.95 -16.99 -13.97
C PRO A 172 -5.61 -15.80 -13.26
N PHE A 173 -6.32 -16.01 -12.15
CA PHE A 173 -7.09 -14.97 -11.47
C PHE A 173 -6.25 -13.80 -10.96
N PRO A 174 -5.19 -14.01 -10.15
CA PRO A 174 -4.34 -12.91 -9.70
C PRO A 174 -3.68 -12.20 -10.88
N GLN A 175 -3.27 -12.92 -11.93
CA GLN A 175 -2.62 -12.33 -13.10
C GLN A 175 -3.56 -11.43 -13.91
N LYS A 176 -4.79 -11.90 -14.15
CA LYS A 176 -5.82 -11.11 -14.84
C LYS A 176 -6.18 -9.86 -14.05
N LEU A 177 -6.36 -9.99 -12.73
CA LEU A 177 -6.64 -8.83 -11.88
C LEU A 177 -5.51 -7.79 -11.96
N VAL A 178 -4.26 -8.22 -11.78
CA VAL A 178 -3.10 -7.33 -11.86
C VAL A 178 -3.06 -6.64 -13.23
N SER A 179 -3.29 -7.37 -14.32
CA SER A 179 -3.33 -6.80 -15.68
C SER A 179 -4.39 -5.71 -15.84
N VAL A 180 -5.62 -5.94 -15.36
CA VAL A 180 -6.70 -4.94 -15.40
C VAL A 180 -6.32 -3.68 -14.62
N ILE A 181 -5.79 -3.85 -13.41
CA ILE A 181 -5.35 -2.70 -12.58
C ILE A 181 -4.22 -1.94 -13.27
N LEU A 182 -3.20 -2.64 -13.77
CA LEU A 182 -2.05 -2.00 -14.43
C LEU A 182 -2.48 -1.24 -15.69
N SER A 183 -3.40 -1.79 -16.48
CA SER A 183 -3.97 -1.07 -17.63
C SER A 183 -4.64 0.23 -17.17
N LYS A 184 -5.48 0.17 -16.13
CA LYS A 184 -6.15 1.36 -15.62
C LYS A 184 -5.17 2.40 -15.05
N LEU A 185 -4.11 1.95 -14.37
CA LEU A 185 -3.06 2.81 -13.87
C LEU A 185 -2.25 3.46 -14.99
N ALA A 186 -1.98 2.73 -16.08
CA ALA A 186 -1.30 3.26 -17.25
C ALA A 186 -2.13 4.35 -17.94
N ASP A 187 -3.45 4.16 -18.06
CA ASP A 187 -4.36 5.17 -18.62
C ASP A 187 -4.42 6.45 -17.79
N VAL A 188 -4.39 6.35 -16.46
CA VAL A 188 -4.40 7.52 -15.55
C VAL A 188 -3.02 8.19 -15.50
N GLY A 189 -1.94 7.42 -15.62
CA GLY A 189 -0.58 7.92 -15.67
C GLY A 189 0.05 8.27 -14.31
N GLY A 190 1.32 8.65 -14.40
CA GLY A 190 2.15 9.13 -13.31
C GLY A 190 2.29 10.66 -13.29
N PRO A 191 3.15 11.23 -12.44
CA PRO A 191 4.08 10.55 -11.52
C PRO A 191 3.39 9.90 -10.30
N ARG A 192 4.19 9.23 -9.46
CA ARG A 192 3.73 8.35 -8.37
C ARG A 192 2.66 8.99 -7.47
N CYS A 193 1.68 8.20 -7.02
CA CYS A 193 0.78 8.57 -5.93
C CYS A 193 0.18 7.31 -5.29
N CYS A 194 0.73 6.88 -4.15
CA CYS A 194 0.30 5.65 -3.47
C CYS A 194 -1.19 5.70 -3.09
N LYS A 195 -1.70 6.86 -2.66
CA LYS A 195 -3.12 7.04 -2.33
C LYS A 195 -4.04 6.86 -3.56
N ARG A 196 -3.68 7.45 -4.72
CA ARG A 196 -4.42 7.30 -5.99
C ARG A 196 -4.39 5.85 -6.49
N THR A 197 -3.20 5.24 -6.53
CA THR A 197 -3.05 3.87 -7.04
C THR A 197 -3.79 2.85 -6.17
N SER A 198 -3.85 3.07 -4.86
CA SER A 198 -4.58 2.21 -3.93
C SER A 198 -6.09 2.26 -4.16
N ARG A 199 -6.68 3.44 -4.35
CA ARG A 199 -8.10 3.58 -4.69
C ARG A 199 -8.45 2.87 -6.00
N ILE A 200 -7.66 3.10 -7.05
CA ILE A 200 -7.85 2.43 -8.36
C ILE A 200 -7.74 0.92 -8.21
N ALA A 201 -6.72 0.43 -7.51
CA ALA A 201 -6.53 -1.00 -7.28
C ALA A 201 -7.73 -1.64 -6.56
N ILE A 202 -8.30 -0.96 -5.55
CA ILE A 202 -9.48 -1.43 -4.84
C ILE A 202 -10.72 -1.44 -5.76
N GLU A 203 -10.99 -0.34 -6.45
CA GLU A 203 -12.15 -0.25 -7.36
C GLU A 203 -12.14 -1.37 -8.39
N GLU A 204 -11.02 -1.52 -9.09
CA GLU A 204 -10.88 -2.54 -10.13
C GLU A 204 -10.87 -3.95 -9.55
N ALA A 205 -10.30 -4.17 -8.35
CA ALA A 205 -10.38 -5.46 -7.67
C ALA A 205 -11.81 -5.85 -7.32
N ILE A 206 -12.63 -4.92 -6.82
CA ILE A 206 -14.03 -5.22 -6.53
C ILE A 206 -14.85 -5.40 -7.81
N ARG A 207 -14.63 -4.58 -8.84
CA ARG A 207 -15.28 -4.76 -10.17
C ARG A 207 -14.94 -6.13 -10.77
N PHE A 208 -13.69 -6.55 -10.66
CA PHE A 208 -13.24 -7.86 -11.10
C PHE A 208 -13.88 -8.98 -10.24
N TYR A 209 -13.85 -8.85 -8.92
CA TYR A 209 -14.38 -9.85 -7.97
C TYR A 209 -15.87 -10.14 -8.16
N ARG A 210 -16.66 -9.11 -8.47
CA ARG A 210 -18.11 -9.23 -8.75
C ARG A 210 -18.43 -10.15 -9.94
N GLN A 211 -17.47 -10.47 -10.80
CA GLN A 211 -17.69 -11.38 -11.93
C GLN A 211 -17.81 -12.85 -11.50
N PHE A 212 -17.37 -13.19 -10.29
CA PHE A 212 -17.31 -14.58 -9.80
C PHE A 212 -17.80 -14.78 -8.37
N SER A 213 -18.14 -13.71 -7.63
CA SER A 213 -18.82 -13.80 -6.33
C SER A 213 -20.23 -13.22 -6.40
N SER A 214 -21.15 -13.86 -5.66
CA SER A 214 -22.52 -13.36 -5.46
C SER A 214 -22.64 -12.33 -4.34
N VAL A 215 -21.54 -12.08 -3.59
CA VAL A 215 -21.50 -11.10 -2.51
C VAL A 215 -21.58 -9.68 -3.08
N LYS A 216 -22.59 -8.92 -2.63
CA LYS A 216 -22.78 -7.52 -3.01
C LYS A 216 -21.89 -6.63 -2.16
N ILE A 217 -20.72 -6.29 -2.68
CA ILE A 217 -19.78 -5.37 -2.02
C ILE A 217 -20.10 -3.94 -2.49
N PRO A 218 -20.40 -2.97 -1.60
CA PRO A 218 -20.62 -1.59 -2.00
C PRO A 218 -19.33 -0.94 -2.55
N LEU A 219 -19.49 0.09 -3.37
CA LEU A 219 -18.40 0.95 -3.85
C LEU A 219 -18.92 2.38 -3.94
N SER A 220 -18.53 3.20 -2.99
CA SER A 220 -18.83 4.62 -2.93
C SER A 220 -17.88 5.41 -3.83
N SER A 221 -18.25 6.65 -4.14
CA SER A 221 -17.31 7.61 -4.73
C SER A 221 -16.57 8.32 -3.60
N VAL A 222 -15.25 8.46 -3.72
CA VAL A 222 -14.42 9.19 -2.75
C VAL A 222 -13.69 10.34 -3.44
N LEU A 223 -13.53 11.46 -2.73
CA LEU A 223 -12.68 12.57 -3.15
C LEU A 223 -11.39 12.58 -2.33
N CYS A 224 -10.28 12.86 -2.98
CA CYS A 224 -8.97 12.89 -2.34
C CYS A 224 -8.83 14.17 -1.53
N LYS A 225 -8.38 14.03 -0.28
CA LYS A 225 -8.01 15.16 0.60
C LYS A 225 -6.50 15.37 0.77
N TYR A 226 -5.67 14.47 0.24
CA TYR A 226 -4.21 14.50 0.38
C TYR A 226 -3.49 15.23 -0.78
N PHE A 227 -4.24 15.97 -1.62
CA PHE A 227 -3.67 16.53 -2.84
C PHE A 227 -2.67 17.67 -2.56
N GLU A 228 -2.81 18.37 -1.43
CA GLU A 228 -1.88 19.44 -1.01
C GLU A 228 -0.57 18.87 -0.45
N ASP A 229 -0.61 17.69 0.18
CA ASP A 229 0.56 17.04 0.80
C ASP A 229 1.44 16.27 -0.21
N ASN A 230 0.98 16.16 -1.46
CA ASN A 230 1.65 15.42 -2.52
C ASN A 230 2.26 16.35 -3.57
N LYS A 231 3.58 16.51 -3.54
CA LYS A 231 4.32 17.31 -4.53
C LYS A 231 4.18 16.78 -5.96
N GLU A 232 3.96 15.47 -6.11
CA GLU A 232 3.75 14.80 -7.40
C GLU A 232 2.26 14.71 -7.81
N CYS A 233 1.39 15.52 -7.20
CA CYS A 233 -0.04 15.51 -7.51
C CYS A 233 -0.32 16.03 -8.93
N ILE A 234 -1.09 15.25 -9.70
CA ILE A 234 -1.54 15.62 -11.06
C ILE A 234 -2.85 16.42 -11.05
N ARG A 235 -3.34 16.80 -9.87
CA ARG A 235 -4.53 17.64 -9.65
C ARG A 235 -5.72 17.23 -10.52
N GLU A 236 -6.23 18.10 -11.38
CA GLU A 236 -7.43 17.91 -12.19
C GLU A 236 -7.37 16.68 -13.11
N ASP A 237 -6.17 16.17 -13.45
CA ASP A 237 -5.99 14.93 -14.21
C ASP A 237 -6.20 13.67 -13.34
N CYS A 238 -6.29 13.82 -12.01
CA CYS A 238 -6.57 12.73 -11.09
C CYS A 238 -8.08 12.49 -10.98
N PRO A 239 -8.58 11.25 -11.13
CA PRO A 239 -10.01 10.94 -11.04
C PRO A 239 -10.62 11.19 -9.66
N TYR A 240 -9.80 11.41 -8.63
CA TYR A 240 -10.23 11.68 -7.26
C TYR A 240 -10.06 13.14 -6.86
N TYR A 241 -9.62 14.03 -7.74
CA TYR A 241 -9.42 15.42 -7.38
C TYR A 241 -10.75 16.11 -7.07
N PRO A 242 -10.88 16.86 -5.96
CA PRO A 242 -12.09 17.62 -5.69
C PRO A 242 -12.21 18.74 -6.73
N VAL A 243 -13.13 18.58 -7.67
CA VAL A 243 -13.51 19.68 -8.56
C VAL A 243 -14.47 20.55 -7.77
N ASN A 244 -14.08 21.80 -7.47
CA ASN A 244 -15.05 22.81 -7.03
C ASN A 244 -16.12 22.93 -8.13
N LYS A 245 -17.30 22.36 -7.90
CA LYS A 245 -18.49 22.62 -8.70
C LYS A 245 -19.32 23.70 -8.03
#